data_AF-A0A3B1BTM6-F1
#
_entry.id   AF-A0A3B1BTM6-F1
#
_cell.length_a   1.000
_cell.length_b   1.000
_cell.length_c   1.000
_cell.angle_alpha   90.00
_cell.angle_beta   90.00
_cell.angle_gamma   90.00
#
_symmetry.space_group_name_H-M   'P 1'
#
loop_
_entity.id
_entity.type
_entity.pdbx_description
1 polymer ?
#
loop_
_entity_poly.entity_id
_entity_poly.type
_entity_poly.pdbx_seq_one_letter_code
_entity_poly.pdbx_strand_id
1 'polypeptide(L)'
;GVVTFDGTAGDWILCSISVAGNDAAMFGVTNPNGDCGVGDQVTSTTCQFNGTFSPTSTGAKKTTLTVTYDNWADACGSPLADLTITLRGTGTGYNLLRVYKRGAPPAGMGYVYSEPPGIYCPGDGTHISDLAIDSPDTCSAHFEEGTEVFLYTENRNGMLFRRWEGACDGMWRGAPCDLIMDEDKVVYVRFYPPDPWLKWLKLDAVTGIGYPVPFSDNSIEFTSGMLQGGCADMTVIIHNNANRSIDIGTIGGLDPLESPFTITDDACSDTTLPNHTDCSIMVEYCPTDSGPHTDTFDLPSSDPNFPSQTVTVTGGN
;
A
#
# COMPACT_ATOMS: atom_id res chain seq x y z
N GLY A 1 -18.38 7.79 -34.27
CA GLY A 1 -18.11 8.46 -35.56
C GLY A 1 -19.41 8.51 -36.33
N VAL A 2 -19.67 9.60 -37.06
CA VAL A 2 -20.94 9.82 -37.79
C VAL A 2 -20.79 9.32 -39.23
N VAL A 3 -21.72 8.49 -39.71
CA VAL A 3 -21.75 7.99 -41.10
C VAL A 3 -22.88 8.69 -41.84
N THR A 4 -22.55 9.69 -42.66
CA THR A 4 -23.54 10.48 -43.42
C THR A 4 -23.89 9.78 -44.73
N PHE A 5 -25.19 9.57 -44.98
CA PHE A 5 -25.73 9.12 -46.25
C PHE A 5 -26.39 10.30 -46.94
N ASP A 6 -25.89 10.76 -48.08
CA ASP A 6 -26.48 11.89 -48.82
C ASP A 6 -27.47 11.38 -49.88
N GLY A 7 -28.75 11.67 -49.67
CA GLY A 7 -29.85 11.35 -50.60
C GLY A 7 -31.02 12.31 -50.45
N THR A 8 -31.94 12.33 -51.41
CA THR A 8 -33.23 13.01 -51.28
C THR A 8 -34.07 12.33 -50.20
N ALA A 9 -34.53 13.11 -49.21
CA ALA A 9 -35.38 12.61 -48.14
C ALA A 9 -36.63 11.95 -48.72
N GLY A 10 -36.94 10.72 -48.30
CA GLY A 10 -38.13 9.98 -48.72
C GLY A 10 -37.94 8.93 -49.83
N ASP A 11 -36.79 8.84 -50.50
CA ASP A 11 -36.62 7.87 -51.61
C ASP A 11 -36.03 6.51 -51.18
N TRP A 12 -35.54 6.40 -49.94
CA TRP A 12 -34.67 5.29 -49.52
C TRP A 12 -35.19 4.58 -48.27
N ILE A 13 -34.89 3.28 -48.17
CA ILE A 13 -35.16 2.42 -47.02
C ILE A 13 -33.88 1.70 -46.58
N LEU A 14 -33.71 1.55 -45.26
CA LEU A 14 -32.65 0.72 -44.69
C LEU A 14 -33.18 -0.71 -44.50
N CYS A 15 -32.55 -1.67 -45.17
CA CYS A 15 -32.96 -3.06 -45.19
C CYS A 15 -32.34 -3.87 -44.05
N SER A 16 -31.06 -3.61 -43.78
CA SER A 16 -30.38 -4.25 -42.66
C SER A 16 -29.18 -3.44 -42.21
N ILE A 17 -28.85 -3.58 -40.93
CA ILE A 17 -27.60 -3.11 -40.35
C ILE A 17 -27.01 -4.30 -39.61
N SER A 18 -25.80 -4.70 -39.98
CA SER A 18 -25.12 -5.81 -39.33
C SER A 18 -23.66 -5.48 -39.06
N VAL A 19 -23.18 -5.93 -37.90
CA VAL A 19 -21.76 -5.91 -37.57
C VAL A 19 -21.29 -7.37 -37.62
N ALA A 20 -20.39 -7.67 -38.56
CA ALA A 20 -19.95 -9.03 -38.82
C ALA A 20 -18.43 -9.12 -38.98
N GLY A 21 -17.87 -10.21 -38.47
CA GLY A 21 -16.43 -10.45 -38.43
C GLY A 21 -16.01 -11.12 -37.12
N ASN A 22 -14.74 -11.50 -37.04
CA ASN A 22 -14.22 -12.24 -35.88
C ASN A 22 -14.30 -11.45 -34.57
N ASP A 23 -14.15 -10.12 -34.62
CA ASP A 23 -14.20 -9.25 -33.45
C ASP A 23 -15.58 -8.57 -33.28
N ALA A 24 -16.61 -8.97 -34.04
CA ALA A 24 -17.89 -8.25 -34.10
C ALA A 24 -18.55 -8.03 -32.73
N ALA A 25 -18.44 -9.00 -31.82
CA ALA A 25 -19.00 -8.89 -30.47
C ALA A 25 -18.40 -7.75 -29.62
N MET A 26 -17.23 -7.22 -30.01
CA MET A 26 -16.56 -6.11 -29.33
C MET A 26 -17.00 -4.74 -29.87
N PHE A 27 -17.82 -4.69 -30.93
CA PHE A 27 -18.26 -3.45 -31.57
C PHE A 27 -19.78 -3.37 -31.58
N GLY A 28 -20.32 -2.28 -31.05
CA GLY A 28 -21.75 -1.98 -31.11
C GLY A 28 -22.03 -0.83 -32.06
N VAL A 29 -23.22 -0.84 -32.66
CA VAL A 29 -23.75 0.29 -33.43
C VAL A 29 -25.16 0.58 -32.94
N THR A 30 -25.42 1.82 -32.56
CA THR A 30 -26.74 2.29 -32.16
C THR A 30 -27.18 3.46 -33.05
N ASN A 31 -28.48 3.59 -33.25
CA ASN A 31 -29.09 4.74 -33.90
C ASN A 31 -29.65 5.66 -32.80
N PRO A 32 -28.93 6.72 -32.41
CA PRO A 32 -29.32 7.55 -31.27
C PRO A 32 -30.54 8.44 -31.54
N ASN A 33 -30.81 8.78 -32.81
CA ASN A 33 -31.83 9.77 -33.16
C ASN A 33 -33.12 9.14 -33.72
N GLY A 34 -33.12 7.83 -34.01
CA GLY A 34 -34.25 7.14 -34.64
C GLY A 34 -34.51 7.58 -36.08
N ASP A 35 -33.58 8.33 -36.69
CA ASP A 35 -33.67 8.85 -38.07
C ASP A 35 -33.49 7.74 -39.13
N CYS A 36 -32.85 6.64 -38.73
CA CYS A 36 -32.45 5.52 -39.59
C CYS A 36 -32.95 4.17 -39.06
N GLY A 37 -34.27 4.00 -38.96
CA GLY A 37 -34.89 2.73 -38.56
C GLY A 37 -34.77 1.68 -39.66
N VAL A 38 -34.42 0.43 -39.29
CA VAL A 38 -34.48 -0.69 -40.25
C VAL A 38 -35.94 -0.97 -40.58
N GLY A 39 -36.28 -0.93 -41.87
CA GLY A 39 -37.65 -1.05 -42.35
C GLY A 39 -38.44 0.26 -42.38
N ASP A 40 -37.85 1.38 -41.95
CA ASP A 40 -38.47 2.69 -41.99
C ASP A 40 -37.95 3.54 -43.15
N GLN A 41 -38.81 4.45 -43.63
CA GLN A 41 -38.44 5.41 -44.65
C GLN A 41 -37.43 6.39 -44.07
N VAL A 42 -36.30 6.58 -44.76
CA VAL A 42 -35.31 7.56 -44.31
C VAL A 42 -35.86 8.96 -44.57
N THR A 43 -36.22 9.66 -43.49
CA THR A 43 -36.91 10.97 -43.55
C THR A 43 -35.96 12.16 -43.55
N SER A 44 -34.68 11.93 -43.28
CA SER A 44 -33.61 12.92 -43.30
C SER A 44 -32.74 12.76 -44.55
N THR A 45 -32.05 13.84 -44.95
CA THR A 45 -31.02 13.76 -46.00
C THR A 45 -29.70 13.18 -45.48
N THR A 46 -29.60 12.90 -44.17
CA THR A 46 -28.42 12.37 -43.50
C THR A 46 -28.82 11.44 -42.37
N CYS A 47 -28.14 10.31 -42.27
CA CYS A 47 -28.32 9.31 -41.22
C CYS A 47 -27.18 9.36 -40.20
N GLN A 48 -27.41 9.06 -38.91
CA GLN A 48 -26.33 9.03 -37.91
C GLN A 48 -26.30 7.72 -37.10
N PHE A 49 -25.10 7.23 -36.84
CA PHE A 49 -24.85 6.05 -36.02
C PHE A 49 -23.79 6.36 -34.96
N ASN A 50 -23.99 5.82 -33.76
CA ASN A 50 -22.98 5.80 -32.71
C ASN A 50 -22.32 4.43 -32.65
N GLY A 51 -21.00 4.40 -32.79
CA GLY A 51 -20.20 3.19 -32.61
C GLY A 51 -19.69 3.09 -31.18
N THR A 52 -19.82 1.92 -30.56
CA THR A 52 -19.17 1.57 -29.29
C THR A 52 -18.11 0.51 -29.52
N PHE A 53 -17.04 0.54 -28.71
CA PHE A 53 -15.97 -0.46 -28.74
C PHE A 53 -15.69 -0.92 -27.31
N SER A 54 -15.85 -2.21 -27.06
CA SER A 54 -15.68 -2.87 -25.76
C SER A 54 -14.80 -4.11 -25.94
N PRO A 55 -13.46 -3.93 -26.06
CA PRO A 55 -12.54 -5.02 -26.31
C PRO A 55 -12.49 -6.01 -25.15
N THR A 56 -12.46 -7.31 -25.45
CA THR A 56 -12.28 -8.38 -24.45
C THR A 56 -10.88 -8.99 -24.46
N SER A 57 -9.99 -8.50 -25.33
CA SER A 57 -8.59 -8.93 -25.42
C SER A 57 -7.72 -7.84 -26.03
N THR A 58 -6.42 -7.92 -25.78
CA THR A 58 -5.44 -6.95 -26.28
C THR A 58 -5.24 -7.04 -27.79
N GLY A 59 -4.72 -5.95 -28.36
CA GLY A 59 -4.32 -5.87 -29.76
C GLY A 59 -5.38 -5.29 -30.69
N ALA A 60 -4.99 -5.10 -31.95
CA ALA A 60 -5.84 -4.51 -32.97
C ALA A 60 -7.06 -5.40 -33.27
N LYS A 61 -8.25 -4.84 -33.10
CA LYS A 61 -9.53 -5.45 -33.40
C LYS A 61 -10.15 -4.77 -34.61
N LYS A 62 -10.74 -5.57 -35.48
CA LYS A 62 -11.43 -5.04 -36.66
C LYS A 62 -12.67 -5.86 -36.98
N THR A 63 -13.70 -5.17 -37.43
CA THR A 63 -14.93 -5.79 -37.91
C THR A 63 -15.49 -4.99 -39.07
N THR A 64 -16.46 -5.55 -39.77
CA THR A 64 -17.15 -4.88 -40.87
C THR A 64 -18.57 -4.54 -40.42
N LEU A 65 -18.92 -3.26 -40.48
CA LEU A 65 -20.29 -2.79 -40.46
C LEU A 65 -20.82 -2.82 -41.89
N THR A 66 -21.91 -3.54 -42.11
CA THR A 66 -22.62 -3.60 -43.38
C THR A 66 -23.99 -2.95 -43.22
N VAL A 67 -24.28 -1.99 -44.08
CA VAL A 67 -25.59 -1.33 -44.20
C VAL A 67 -26.15 -1.66 -45.58
N THR A 68 -27.25 -2.41 -45.61
CA THR A 68 -27.97 -2.72 -46.83
C THR A 68 -29.11 -1.73 -47.00
N TYR A 69 -29.23 -1.15 -48.19
CA TYR A 69 -30.28 -0.17 -48.48
C TYR A 69 -30.93 -0.44 -49.84
N ASP A 70 -32.10 0.12 -50.01
CA ASP A 70 -32.89 0.01 -51.23
C ASP A 70 -33.73 1.28 -51.45
N ASN A 71 -34.39 1.36 -52.59
CA ASN A 71 -35.44 2.34 -52.83
C ASN A 71 -36.67 2.00 -51.97
N TRP A 72 -37.29 3.02 -51.39
CA TRP A 72 -38.50 2.86 -50.57
C TRP A 72 -39.61 2.10 -51.31
N ALA A 73 -39.74 2.33 -52.62
CA ALA A 73 -40.74 1.68 -53.47
C ALA A 73 -40.55 0.17 -53.66
N ASP A 74 -39.31 -0.34 -53.57
CA ASP A 74 -38.98 -1.76 -53.72
C ASP A 74 -38.99 -2.49 -52.36
N ALA A 75 -38.98 -1.74 -51.25
CA ALA A 75 -39.14 -2.23 -49.89
C ALA A 75 -38.20 -3.41 -49.55
N CYS A 76 -36.94 -3.33 -49.99
CA CYS A 76 -35.92 -4.36 -49.79
C CYS A 76 -36.15 -5.66 -50.57
N GLY A 77 -36.95 -5.62 -51.63
CA GLY A 77 -37.21 -6.75 -52.52
C GLY A 77 -35.98 -7.13 -53.34
N SER A 78 -35.22 -6.15 -53.81
CA SER A 78 -33.95 -6.31 -54.54
C SER A 78 -32.95 -5.23 -54.12
N PRO A 79 -32.28 -5.38 -52.95
CA PRO A 79 -31.40 -4.35 -52.41
C PRO A 79 -30.34 -3.87 -53.40
N LEU A 80 -30.18 -2.55 -53.50
CA LEU A 80 -29.35 -1.91 -54.53
C LEU A 80 -27.86 -2.19 -54.35
N ALA A 81 -27.36 -2.07 -53.11
CA ALA A 81 -25.97 -2.37 -52.75
C ALA A 81 -25.79 -2.41 -51.22
N ASP A 82 -24.69 -3.05 -50.81
CA ASP A 82 -24.21 -2.98 -49.43
C ASP A 82 -23.16 -1.87 -49.30
N LEU A 83 -23.34 -0.98 -48.32
CA LEU A 83 -22.28 -0.10 -47.86
C LEU A 83 -21.52 -0.80 -46.73
N THR A 84 -20.22 -1.01 -46.92
CA THR A 84 -19.35 -1.63 -45.91
C THR A 84 -18.36 -0.64 -45.32
N ILE A 85 -18.27 -0.59 -43.99
CA ILE A 85 -17.32 0.25 -43.25
C ILE A 85 -16.49 -0.67 -42.35
N THR A 86 -15.17 -0.57 -42.43
CA THR A 86 -14.29 -1.27 -41.48
C THR A 86 -14.21 -0.48 -40.18
N LEU A 87 -14.76 -1.03 -39.11
CA LEU A 87 -14.56 -0.52 -37.76
C LEU A 87 -13.22 -1.04 -37.22
N ARG A 88 -12.45 -0.16 -36.58
CA ARG A 88 -11.15 -0.49 -35.99
C ARG A 88 -11.09 0.06 -34.57
N GLY A 89 -10.52 -0.73 -33.68
CA GLY A 89 -10.18 -0.35 -32.32
C GLY A 89 -8.98 -1.17 -31.85
N THR A 90 -8.31 -0.75 -30.80
CA THR A 90 -7.21 -1.53 -30.20
C THR A 90 -7.60 -1.81 -28.76
N GLY A 91 -7.72 -3.08 -28.40
CA GLY A 91 -7.87 -3.46 -27.00
C GLY A 91 -6.57 -3.22 -26.25
N THR A 92 -6.64 -2.51 -25.13
CA THR A 92 -5.53 -2.30 -24.19
C THR A 92 -5.61 -3.32 -23.07
N GLY A 93 -4.46 -3.92 -22.74
CA GLY A 93 -4.34 -4.74 -21.53
C GLY A 93 -4.27 -3.83 -20.32
N TYR A 94 -4.69 -4.34 -19.17
CA TYR A 94 -4.50 -3.64 -17.90
C TYR A 94 -3.87 -4.60 -16.89
N ASN A 95 -2.93 -4.08 -16.11
CA ASN A 95 -2.30 -4.76 -15.01
C ASN A 95 -2.63 -4.04 -13.70
N LEU A 96 -2.85 -4.81 -12.65
CA LEU A 96 -3.24 -4.31 -11.34
C LEU A 96 -2.02 -4.04 -10.47
N LEU A 97 -1.85 -2.79 -10.05
CA LEU A 97 -0.88 -2.41 -9.03
C LEU A 97 -1.56 -2.38 -7.66
N ARG A 98 -1.03 -3.14 -6.70
CA ARG A 98 -1.44 -3.08 -5.29
C ARG A 98 -0.30 -2.52 -4.45
N VAL A 99 -0.61 -1.51 -3.64
CA VAL A 99 0.30 -0.88 -2.70
C VAL A 99 -0.17 -1.14 -1.28
N TYR A 100 0.69 -1.72 -0.46
CA TYR A 100 0.43 -2.02 0.95
C TYR A 100 1.33 -1.15 1.83
N LYS A 101 0.73 -0.26 2.61
CA LYS A 101 1.40 0.44 3.70
C LYS A 101 1.69 -0.58 4.81
N ARG A 102 2.96 -0.70 5.17
CA ARG A 102 3.46 -1.53 6.27
C ARG A 102 4.28 -0.66 7.22
N GLY A 103 4.57 -1.20 8.39
CA GLY A 103 5.29 -0.49 9.44
C GLY A 103 4.54 -0.60 10.75
N ALA A 104 4.81 0.34 11.64
CA ALA A 104 4.21 0.29 12.96
C ALA A 104 2.81 0.87 13.03
N PRO A 105 1.90 0.23 13.78
CA PRO A 105 0.59 0.78 14.05
C PRO A 105 0.65 2.21 14.64
N PRO A 106 -0.10 3.16 14.09
CA PRO A 106 -0.89 3.04 12.86
C PRO A 106 -0.02 3.25 11.61
N ALA A 107 0.31 2.15 10.92
CA ALA A 107 1.14 2.17 9.69
C ALA A 107 0.44 2.92 8.54
N GLY A 108 -0.86 3.20 8.72
CA GLY A 108 -1.70 4.01 7.86
C GLY A 108 -1.36 5.50 7.81
N MET A 109 -0.33 5.99 8.50
CA MET A 109 -0.02 7.42 8.63
C MET A 109 0.90 8.04 7.55
N GLY A 110 1.57 7.22 6.73
CA GLY A 110 2.31 7.70 5.56
C GLY A 110 1.41 7.91 4.34
N TYR A 111 1.77 8.87 3.47
CA TYR A 111 1.04 9.12 2.22
C TYR A 111 1.78 8.56 1.02
N VAL A 112 1.06 7.90 0.10
CA VAL A 112 1.62 7.30 -1.12
C VAL A 112 0.73 7.66 -2.30
N TYR A 113 1.31 8.04 -3.43
CA TYR A 113 0.58 8.35 -4.65
C TYR A 113 1.36 7.98 -5.91
N SER A 114 0.69 7.89 -7.06
CA SER A 114 1.33 7.57 -8.34
C SER A 114 1.27 8.68 -9.39
N GLU A 115 2.21 8.63 -10.34
CA GLU A 115 2.15 9.28 -11.64
C GLU A 115 2.38 8.23 -12.75
N PRO A 116 1.48 8.04 -13.74
CA PRO A 116 0.18 8.70 -13.88
C PRO A 116 -0.75 8.43 -12.69
N PRO A 117 -1.77 9.28 -12.48
CA PRO A 117 -2.66 9.17 -11.32
C PRO A 117 -3.43 7.85 -11.36
N GLY A 118 -3.47 7.17 -10.22
CA GLY A 118 -4.22 5.92 -10.03
C GLY A 118 -4.12 5.41 -8.60
N ILE A 119 -2.93 5.42 -8.01
CA ILE A 119 -2.72 5.13 -6.60
C ILE A 119 -2.87 6.39 -5.76
N TYR A 120 -3.70 6.32 -4.72
CA TYR A 120 -3.86 7.35 -3.69
C TYR A 120 -4.09 6.70 -2.32
N CYS A 121 -3.06 6.71 -1.47
CA CYS A 121 -3.08 6.15 -0.11
C CYS A 121 -2.94 7.27 0.91
N PRO A 122 -4.04 7.90 1.38
CA PRO A 122 -3.98 8.96 2.38
C PRO A 122 -3.46 8.45 3.74
N GLY A 123 -2.89 9.39 4.49
CA GLY A 123 -2.27 9.17 5.81
C GLY A 123 -3.22 9.36 7.00
N ASP A 124 -4.50 9.59 6.78
CA ASP A 124 -5.50 9.95 7.79
C ASP A 124 -6.54 8.85 8.06
N GLY A 125 -6.37 7.67 7.45
CA GLY A 125 -7.29 6.55 7.55
C GLY A 125 -8.59 6.69 6.74
N THR A 126 -8.74 7.76 5.95
CA THR A 126 -9.85 7.88 4.99
C THR A 126 -9.51 7.11 3.72
N HIS A 127 -10.41 6.33 3.13
CA HIS A 127 -10.17 5.79 1.79
C HIS A 127 -10.73 6.73 0.75
N ILE A 128 -9.92 7.09 -0.24
CA ILE A 128 -10.43 7.65 -1.49
C ILE A 128 -9.90 6.78 -2.62
N SER A 129 -10.61 5.71 -2.92
CA SER A 129 -10.58 5.11 -4.25
C SER A 129 -12.03 4.92 -4.72
N ASP A 130 -12.30 5.22 -5.98
CA ASP A 130 -13.63 5.09 -6.60
C ASP A 130 -14.05 3.61 -6.79
N LEU A 131 -13.23 2.66 -6.33
CA LEU A 131 -13.50 1.24 -6.25
C LEU A 131 -13.29 0.81 -4.79
N ALA A 132 -14.37 0.83 -4.00
CA ALA A 132 -14.39 0.50 -2.57
C ALA A 132 -14.04 -0.99 -2.26
N ILE A 133 -12.83 -1.42 -2.59
CA ILE A 133 -12.30 -2.78 -2.34
C ILE A 133 -11.15 -2.78 -1.34
N ASP A 134 -10.49 -1.64 -1.10
CA ASP A 134 -9.27 -1.61 -0.29
C ASP A 134 -9.50 -1.24 1.18
N SER A 135 -8.74 -1.90 2.06
CA SER A 135 -8.64 -1.68 3.52
C SER A 135 -7.67 -0.54 3.87
N PRO A 136 -7.68 0.11 5.07
CA PRO A 136 -6.92 1.35 5.44
C PRO A 136 -5.45 1.44 5.01
N ASP A 137 -4.85 0.27 4.83
CA ASP A 137 -3.44 0.08 4.56
C ASP A 137 -3.15 -0.46 3.15
N THR A 138 -4.18 -0.60 2.29
CA THR A 138 -4.07 -1.07 0.90
C THR A 138 -4.62 -0.01 -0.04
N CYS A 139 -4.00 0.17 -1.20
CA CYS A 139 -4.57 0.92 -2.32
C CYS A 139 -4.25 0.19 -3.61
N SER A 140 -5.17 0.22 -4.56
CA SER A 140 -5.00 -0.48 -5.82
C SER A 140 -5.55 0.33 -7.00
N ALA A 141 -4.92 0.13 -8.15
CA ALA A 141 -5.34 0.73 -9.41
C ALA A 141 -4.91 -0.12 -10.60
N HIS A 142 -5.71 -0.07 -11.67
CA HIS A 142 -5.38 -0.70 -12.94
C HIS A 142 -4.68 0.32 -13.84
N PHE A 143 -3.56 -0.07 -14.42
CA PHE A 143 -2.81 0.72 -15.39
C PHE A 143 -2.72 -0.05 -16.70
N GLU A 144 -2.65 0.66 -17.82
CA GLU A 144 -2.50 0.01 -19.13
C GLU A 144 -1.19 -0.79 -19.17
N GLU A 145 -1.20 -1.95 -19.83
CA GLU A 145 -0.03 -2.80 -19.99
C GLU A 145 1.13 -2.01 -20.61
N GLY A 146 2.31 -2.08 -19.99
CA GLY A 146 3.51 -1.33 -20.39
C GLY A 146 3.55 0.12 -19.91
N THR A 147 2.55 0.60 -19.15
CA THR A 147 2.60 1.94 -18.54
C THR A 147 3.75 2.03 -17.55
N GLU A 148 4.58 3.08 -17.68
CA GLU A 148 5.54 3.47 -16.65
C GLU A 148 4.79 4.21 -15.53
N VAL A 149 4.86 3.68 -14.31
CA VAL A 149 4.23 4.21 -13.10
C VAL A 149 5.31 4.57 -12.09
N PHE A 150 5.28 5.80 -11.61
CA PHE A 150 6.15 6.32 -10.56
C PHE A 150 5.37 6.42 -9.26
N LEU A 151 5.81 5.74 -8.20
CA LEU A 151 5.25 5.87 -6.85
C LEU A 151 6.07 6.85 -6.01
N TYR A 152 5.37 7.77 -5.38
CA TYR A 152 5.93 8.79 -4.49
C TYR A 152 5.41 8.60 -3.07
N THR A 153 6.16 9.10 -2.08
CA THR A 153 5.79 9.08 -0.67
C THR A 153 5.92 10.46 -0.04
N GLU A 154 5.02 10.81 0.88
CA GLU A 154 5.19 11.94 1.78
C GLU A 154 5.20 11.49 3.25
N ASN A 155 6.10 12.07 4.03
CA ASN A 155 6.15 11.90 5.47
C ASN A 155 5.00 12.68 6.13
N ARG A 156 4.14 12.00 6.89
CA ARG A 156 3.00 12.61 7.60
C ARG A 156 2.84 12.01 8.98
N ASN A 157 2.19 12.76 9.87
CA ASN A 157 1.80 12.33 11.22
C ASN A 157 2.94 11.70 12.06
N GLY A 158 4.15 12.27 11.95
CA GLY A 158 5.31 11.81 12.70
C GLY A 158 5.96 10.53 12.15
N MET A 159 5.51 10.01 11.01
CA MET A 159 6.10 8.84 10.35
C MET A 159 7.00 9.25 9.19
N LEU A 160 8.14 8.56 9.08
CA LEU A 160 9.09 8.70 7.97
C LEU A 160 9.07 7.48 7.07
N PHE A 161 9.11 7.71 5.76
CA PHE A 161 9.37 6.68 4.77
C PHE A 161 10.75 6.06 5.01
N ARG A 162 10.80 4.72 5.09
CA ARG A 162 12.03 3.96 5.32
C ARG A 162 12.53 3.27 4.07
N ARG A 163 11.67 2.49 3.43
CA ARG A 163 12.01 1.73 2.23
C ARG A 163 10.77 1.23 1.49
N TRP A 164 10.99 0.93 0.22
CA TRP A 164 10.13 0.13 -0.61
C TRP A 164 10.49 -1.36 -0.48
N GLU A 165 9.53 -2.25 -0.74
CA GLU A 165 9.73 -3.70 -0.90
C GLU A 165 8.76 -4.26 -1.96
N GLY A 166 8.90 -5.54 -2.29
CA GLY A 166 8.11 -6.17 -3.36
C GLY A 166 8.63 -5.73 -4.73
N ALA A 167 7.75 -5.29 -5.62
CA ALA A 167 8.13 -4.84 -6.97
C ALA A 167 9.10 -3.64 -6.97
N CYS A 168 9.20 -2.93 -5.85
CA CYS A 168 10.09 -1.78 -5.65
C CYS A 168 11.29 -2.09 -4.73
N ASP A 169 11.58 -3.36 -4.45
CA ASP A 169 12.66 -3.73 -3.53
C ASP A 169 14.03 -3.24 -4.01
N GLY A 170 14.88 -2.82 -3.07
CA GLY A 170 16.21 -2.28 -3.37
C GLY A 170 16.25 -0.86 -3.96
N MET A 171 15.09 -0.23 -4.23
CA MET A 171 15.03 1.15 -4.73
C MET A 171 15.59 2.15 -3.72
N TRP A 172 16.35 3.13 -4.21
CA TRP A 172 16.94 4.16 -3.36
C TRP A 172 15.86 5.06 -2.76
N ARG A 173 15.90 5.24 -1.44
CA ARG A 173 14.84 5.92 -0.66
C ARG A 173 14.60 7.41 -0.98
N GLY A 174 15.47 8.05 -1.75
CA GLY A 174 15.29 9.45 -2.16
C GLY A 174 14.79 9.62 -3.60
N ALA A 175 14.46 8.52 -4.28
CA ALA A 175 13.85 8.50 -5.60
C ALA A 175 12.45 7.86 -5.53
N PRO A 176 11.54 8.23 -6.44
CA PRO A 176 10.28 7.49 -6.59
C PRO A 176 10.56 6.05 -6.99
N CYS A 177 9.62 5.14 -6.66
CA CYS A 177 9.68 3.81 -7.25
C CYS A 177 9.13 3.85 -8.68
N ASP A 178 10.01 3.64 -9.65
CA ASP A 178 9.69 3.39 -11.06
C ASP A 178 9.25 1.93 -11.25
N LEU A 179 8.13 1.75 -11.95
CA LEU A 179 7.56 0.47 -12.31
C LEU A 179 7.12 0.49 -13.78
N ILE A 180 7.35 -0.59 -14.51
CA ILE A 180 6.67 -0.84 -15.80
C ILE A 180 5.56 -1.84 -15.55
N MET A 181 4.31 -1.48 -15.85
CA MET A 181 3.14 -2.33 -15.61
C MET A 181 3.00 -3.43 -16.67
N ASP A 182 3.91 -4.40 -16.68
CA ASP A 182 3.95 -5.58 -17.56
C ASP A 182 3.22 -6.81 -17.00
N GLU A 183 2.95 -6.81 -15.69
CA GLU A 183 2.13 -7.79 -14.97
C GLU A 183 1.47 -7.15 -13.74
N ASP A 184 0.60 -7.89 -13.06
CA ASP A 184 0.10 -7.49 -11.73
C ASP A 184 1.27 -7.35 -10.75
N LYS A 185 1.39 -6.19 -10.10
CA LYS A 185 2.49 -5.90 -9.17
C LYS A 185 1.99 -5.62 -7.77
N VAL A 186 2.80 -6.02 -6.80
CA VAL A 186 2.59 -5.73 -5.39
C VAL A 186 3.79 -4.98 -4.83
N VAL A 187 3.52 -3.82 -4.25
CA VAL A 187 4.51 -2.96 -3.59
C VAL A 187 4.18 -2.88 -2.12
N TYR A 188 5.19 -3.06 -1.28
CA TYR A 188 5.11 -2.75 0.13
C TYR A 188 5.89 -1.47 0.40
N VAL A 189 5.33 -0.59 1.22
CA VAL A 189 5.96 0.68 1.59
C VAL A 189 6.01 0.78 3.10
N ARG A 190 7.21 0.99 3.65
CA ARG A 190 7.42 0.99 5.11
C ARG A 190 7.56 2.39 5.67
N PHE A 191 6.73 2.69 6.66
CA PHE A 191 6.78 3.91 7.46
C PHE A 191 7.08 3.60 8.93
N TYR A 192 8.00 4.37 9.53
CA TYR A 192 8.37 4.25 10.95
C TYR A 192 8.61 5.63 11.54
N PRO A 193 8.39 5.83 12.86
CA PRO A 193 8.76 7.07 13.49
C PRO A 193 10.28 7.30 13.37
N PRO A 194 10.73 8.58 13.36
CA PRO A 194 12.15 8.92 13.25
C PRO A 194 12.95 8.31 14.40
N ASP A 195 12.41 8.42 15.61
CA ASP A 195 13.02 8.03 16.87
C ASP A 195 12.18 6.95 17.58
N PRO A 196 12.79 6.13 18.45
CA PRO A 196 12.08 5.20 19.30
C PRO A 196 11.05 5.89 20.20
N TRP A 197 9.98 5.18 20.47
CA TRP A 197 8.92 5.58 21.39
C TRP A 197 9.30 5.36 22.84
N LEU A 198 10.12 4.36 23.14
CA LEU A 198 10.66 4.12 24.47
C LEU A 198 11.96 4.90 24.69
N LYS A 199 12.29 5.14 25.96
CA LYS A 199 13.59 5.63 26.43
C LYS A 199 13.97 4.93 27.72
N TRP A 200 15.28 4.82 27.95
CA TRP A 200 15.82 4.32 29.20
C TRP A 200 16.12 5.49 30.15
N LEU A 201 15.85 5.28 31.43
CA LEU A 201 16.34 6.09 32.52
C LEU A 201 17.00 5.16 33.54
N LYS A 202 18.33 5.01 33.44
CA LYS A 202 19.14 4.15 34.32
C LYS A 202 19.47 4.95 35.58
N LEU A 203 19.02 4.50 36.74
CA LEU A 203 19.29 5.18 38.01
C LEU A 203 20.67 4.76 38.53
N ASP A 204 21.46 5.72 38.98
CA ASP A 204 22.69 5.45 39.71
C ASP A 204 22.38 4.76 41.03
N ALA A 205 23.02 3.62 41.28
CA ALA A 205 22.75 2.75 42.44
C ALA A 205 23.03 3.42 43.80
N VAL A 206 23.81 4.51 43.82
CA VAL A 206 24.22 5.18 45.07
C VAL A 206 23.36 6.42 45.32
N THR A 207 23.10 7.22 44.29
CA THR A 207 22.41 8.51 44.38
C THR A 207 20.93 8.44 44.03
N GLY A 208 20.49 7.39 43.33
CA GLY A 208 19.13 7.26 42.80
C GLY A 208 18.79 8.26 41.68
N ILE A 209 19.78 9.02 41.20
CA ILE A 209 19.60 9.98 40.10
C ILE A 209 19.85 9.24 38.79
N GLY A 210 18.93 9.38 37.83
CA GLY A 210 19.12 8.85 36.48
C GLY A 210 19.22 9.93 35.42
N TYR A 211 19.86 9.59 34.31
CA TYR A 211 19.85 10.39 33.10
C TYR A 211 19.16 9.63 31.97
N PRO A 212 18.30 10.28 31.16
CA PRO A 212 17.72 9.65 29.99
C PRO A 212 18.82 9.25 29.01
N VAL A 213 18.82 7.98 28.59
CA VAL A 213 19.69 7.48 27.52
C VAL A 213 18.83 6.98 26.35
N PRO A 214 19.34 7.02 25.10
CA PRO A 214 18.61 6.52 23.95
C PRO A 214 18.17 5.07 24.16
N PHE A 215 16.98 4.70 23.70
CA PHE A 215 16.54 3.31 23.83
C PHE A 215 17.44 2.31 23.10
N SER A 216 18.19 2.77 22.09
CA SER A 216 19.21 1.96 21.41
C SER A 216 20.41 1.60 22.28
N ASP A 217 20.62 2.28 23.41
CA ASP A 217 21.64 1.91 24.40
C ASP A 217 21.09 0.77 25.28
N ASN A 218 21.24 -0.43 24.76
CA ASN A 218 20.76 -1.69 25.30
C ASN A 218 21.77 -2.35 26.26
N SER A 219 22.54 -1.58 27.02
CA SER A 219 23.56 -2.10 27.95
C SER A 219 23.27 -1.70 29.41
N ILE A 220 23.53 -2.59 30.36
CA ILE A 220 23.52 -2.30 31.79
C ILE A 220 24.87 -2.75 32.34
N GLU A 221 25.60 -1.82 32.95
CA GLU A 221 26.95 -2.10 33.44
C GLU A 221 27.03 -1.94 34.95
N PHE A 222 27.43 -3.01 35.64
CA PHE A 222 27.71 -3.01 37.07
C PHE A 222 29.21 -2.89 37.31
N THR A 223 29.63 -1.77 37.90
CA THR A 223 31.04 -1.54 38.26
C THR A 223 31.34 -2.06 39.66
N SER A 224 32.60 -2.42 39.94
CA SER A 224 33.03 -2.92 41.26
C SER A 224 32.76 -1.94 42.41
N GLY A 225 32.67 -0.64 42.14
CA GLY A 225 32.30 0.38 43.13
C GLY A 225 30.83 0.38 43.54
N MET A 226 29.96 -0.31 42.81
CA MET A 226 28.52 -0.37 43.10
C MET A 226 28.16 -1.50 44.07
N LEU A 227 29.04 -2.48 44.28
CA LEU A 227 28.79 -3.63 45.15
C LEU A 227 28.74 -3.18 46.63
N GLN A 228 27.56 -3.31 47.24
CA GLN A 228 27.34 -3.09 48.68
C GLN A 228 26.98 -4.43 49.33
N GLY A 229 27.83 -4.92 50.24
CA GLY A 229 27.59 -6.21 50.89
C GLY A 229 27.70 -7.43 49.98
N GLY A 230 28.28 -7.30 48.78
CA GLY A 230 28.49 -8.38 47.82
C GLY A 230 27.53 -8.37 46.62
N CYS A 231 26.51 -7.53 46.63
CA CYS A 231 25.55 -7.37 45.54
C CYS A 231 25.42 -5.90 45.12
N ALA A 232 24.95 -5.65 43.90
CA ALA A 232 24.60 -4.32 43.41
C ALA A 232 23.26 -4.37 42.69
N ASP A 233 22.41 -3.39 42.97
CA ASP A 233 21.11 -3.21 42.32
C ASP A 233 21.15 -2.00 41.38
N MET A 234 20.54 -2.13 40.21
CA MET A 234 20.26 -1.01 39.32
C MET A 234 18.77 -0.99 38.98
N THR A 235 18.11 0.10 39.34
CA THR A 235 16.76 0.39 38.86
C THR A 235 16.85 1.00 37.47
N VAL A 236 16.12 0.40 36.53
CA VAL A 236 15.99 0.88 35.16
C VAL A 236 14.54 1.24 34.92
N ILE A 237 14.30 2.50 34.57
CA ILE A 237 12.99 3.02 34.22
C ILE A 237 12.84 3.01 32.70
N ILE A 238 11.74 2.44 32.22
CA ILE A 238 11.31 2.48 30.83
C ILE A 238 10.26 3.59 30.71
N HIS A 239 10.60 4.65 29.99
CA HIS A 239 9.72 5.79 29.74
C HIS A 239 9.07 5.69 28.36
N ASN A 240 7.74 5.77 28.30
CA ASN A 240 7.01 5.92 27.04
C ASN A 240 6.97 7.40 26.63
N ASN A 241 7.82 7.78 25.68
CA ASN A 241 7.90 9.13 25.12
C ASN A 241 6.88 9.38 23.99
N ALA A 242 6.09 8.39 23.59
CA ALA A 242 5.09 8.53 22.53
C ALA A 242 3.80 9.20 23.04
N ASN A 243 3.00 9.69 22.10
CA ASN A 243 1.65 10.23 22.33
C ASN A 243 0.56 9.13 22.30
N ARG A 244 0.96 7.87 22.48
CA ARG A 244 0.10 6.68 22.49
C ARG A 244 0.63 5.66 23.48
N SER A 245 -0.18 4.67 23.82
CA SER A 245 0.25 3.56 24.66
C SER A 245 1.22 2.63 23.92
N ILE A 246 2.15 2.02 24.68
CA ILE A 246 3.10 1.00 24.23
C ILE A 246 2.87 -0.25 25.06
N ASP A 247 2.85 -1.40 24.41
CA ASP A 247 2.77 -2.69 25.08
C ASP A 247 4.19 -3.19 25.33
N ILE A 248 4.48 -3.62 26.55
CA ILE A 248 5.71 -4.31 26.93
C ILE A 248 5.33 -5.77 27.16
N GLY A 249 6.00 -6.69 26.46
CA GLY A 249 5.78 -8.12 26.70
C GLY A 249 6.56 -8.61 27.92
N THR A 250 6.54 -9.91 28.18
CA THR A 250 7.33 -10.51 29.26
C THR A 250 8.84 -10.30 29.05
N ILE A 251 9.47 -9.53 29.93
CA ILE A 251 10.91 -9.27 29.96
C ILE A 251 11.65 -10.53 30.41
N GLY A 252 12.70 -10.91 29.68
CA GLY A 252 13.43 -12.15 29.91
C GLY A 252 12.60 -13.40 29.66
N GLY A 253 11.50 -13.30 28.92
CA GLY A 253 10.60 -14.42 28.65
C GLY A 253 11.19 -15.45 27.69
N LEU A 254 11.97 -15.01 26.69
CA LEU A 254 12.65 -15.88 25.73
C LEU A 254 14.12 -16.09 26.08
N ASP A 255 14.74 -15.09 26.69
CA ASP A 255 16.14 -15.06 27.12
C ASP A 255 16.18 -14.54 28.57
N PRO A 256 15.93 -15.41 29.58
CA PRO A 256 15.98 -15.00 30.98
C PRO A 256 17.43 -14.82 31.44
N LEU A 257 17.66 -13.86 32.34
CA LEU A 257 18.95 -13.70 32.99
C LEU A 257 19.35 -14.96 33.78
N GLU A 258 20.62 -15.31 33.70
CA GLU A 258 21.27 -16.34 34.49
C GLU A 258 22.15 -15.72 35.59
N SER A 259 22.38 -16.51 36.65
CA SER A 259 23.29 -16.13 37.74
C SER A 259 24.68 -15.78 37.18
N PRO A 260 25.32 -14.68 37.63
CA PRO A 260 25.04 -13.90 38.85
C PRO A 260 24.05 -12.74 38.69
N PHE A 261 23.39 -12.59 37.55
CA PHE A 261 22.38 -11.55 37.33
C PHE A 261 20.97 -12.06 37.60
N THR A 262 20.07 -11.18 38.04
CA THR A 262 18.64 -11.51 38.19
C THR A 262 17.78 -10.25 38.09
N ILE A 263 16.55 -10.39 37.61
CA ILE A 263 15.53 -9.33 37.71
C ILE A 263 14.74 -9.57 38.99
N THR A 264 14.86 -8.66 39.96
CA THR A 264 14.28 -8.80 41.30
C THR A 264 12.94 -8.10 41.45
N ASP A 265 12.68 -7.08 40.64
CA ASP A 265 11.41 -6.37 40.58
C ASP A 265 11.09 -6.03 39.12
N ASP A 266 9.83 -6.21 38.73
CA ASP A 266 9.37 -6.05 37.37
C ASP A 266 7.94 -5.50 37.34
N ALA A 267 7.84 -4.19 37.17
CA ALA A 267 6.58 -3.48 36.98
C ALA A 267 6.26 -3.24 35.50
N CYS A 268 7.04 -3.82 34.58
CA CYS A 268 6.97 -3.57 33.14
C CYS A 268 6.38 -4.75 32.35
N SER A 269 6.72 -5.99 32.70
CA SER A 269 6.29 -7.17 31.95
C SER A 269 4.78 -7.28 31.80
N ASP A 270 4.35 -7.58 30.57
CA ASP A 270 2.94 -7.78 30.19
C ASP A 270 2.03 -6.60 30.52
N THR A 271 2.57 -5.38 30.45
CA THR A 271 1.83 -4.13 30.68
C THR A 271 1.59 -3.35 29.40
N THR A 272 0.49 -2.60 29.36
CA THR A 272 0.27 -1.53 28.39
C THR A 272 0.62 -0.20 29.06
N LEU A 273 1.80 0.31 28.78
CA LEU A 273 2.35 1.55 29.30
C LEU A 273 1.68 2.76 28.61
N PRO A 274 0.86 3.58 29.33
CA PRO A 274 0.21 4.75 28.75
C PRO A 274 1.21 5.78 28.19
N ASN A 275 0.71 6.72 27.38
CA ASN A 275 1.53 7.78 26.81
C ASN A 275 2.14 8.67 27.92
N HIS A 276 3.42 9.03 27.80
CA HIS A 276 4.15 9.86 28.77
C HIS A 276 4.16 9.30 30.20
N THR A 277 4.20 7.97 30.34
CA THR A 277 4.30 7.30 31.64
C THR A 277 5.49 6.34 31.68
N ASP A 278 5.77 5.85 32.88
CA ASP A 278 6.95 5.06 33.21
C ASP A 278 6.55 3.71 33.82
N CYS A 279 7.37 2.70 33.59
CA CYS A 279 7.45 1.49 34.41
C CYS A 279 8.92 1.25 34.79
N SER A 280 9.18 0.39 35.78
CA SER A 280 10.54 0.10 36.22
C SER A 280 10.80 -1.39 36.37
N ILE A 281 12.03 -1.78 36.09
CA ILE A 281 12.61 -3.05 36.49
C ILE A 281 13.80 -2.80 37.43
N MET A 282 14.11 -3.78 38.27
CA MET A 282 15.32 -3.79 39.08
C MET A 282 16.16 -5.00 38.71
N VAL A 283 17.38 -4.73 38.24
CA VAL A 283 18.37 -5.76 37.92
C VAL A 283 19.38 -5.80 39.06
N GLU A 284 19.60 -6.99 39.59
CA GLU A 284 20.57 -7.28 40.65
C GLU A 284 21.76 -8.06 40.06
N TYR A 285 22.95 -7.77 40.56
CA TYR A 285 24.20 -8.46 40.27
C TYR A 285 24.88 -8.89 41.58
N CYS A 286 24.92 -10.19 41.83
CA CYS A 286 25.50 -10.81 43.04
C CYS A 286 26.60 -11.83 42.68
N PRO A 287 27.80 -11.40 42.30
CA PRO A 287 28.86 -12.31 41.88
C PRO A 287 29.49 -13.07 43.06
N THR A 288 29.88 -14.32 42.83
CA THR A 288 30.62 -15.15 43.81
C THR A 288 32.14 -15.06 43.66
N ASP A 289 32.62 -14.45 42.59
CA ASP A 289 34.03 -14.22 42.29
C ASP A 289 34.23 -12.82 41.71
N SER A 290 35.49 -12.39 41.58
CA SER A 290 35.84 -11.08 41.02
C SER A 290 36.05 -11.12 39.50
N GLY A 291 35.65 -12.20 38.83
CA GLY A 291 35.78 -12.32 37.38
C GLY A 291 34.82 -11.39 36.63
N PRO A 292 35.06 -11.14 35.33
CA PRO A 292 34.08 -10.48 34.49
C PRO A 292 32.92 -11.44 34.18
N HIS A 293 31.70 -10.93 34.29
CA HIS A 293 30.45 -11.63 33.96
C HIS A 293 29.71 -10.86 32.87
N THR A 294 29.10 -11.56 31.93
CA THR A 294 28.28 -10.98 30.87
C THR A 294 27.14 -11.92 30.55
N ASP A 295 25.96 -11.36 30.41
CA ASP A 295 24.74 -12.08 30.02
C ASP A 295 23.81 -11.17 29.20
N THR A 296 22.72 -11.72 28.69
CA THR A 296 21.69 -10.96 27.98
C THR A 296 20.29 -11.32 28.44
N PHE A 297 19.35 -10.42 28.21
CA PHE A 297 17.92 -10.74 28.27
C PHE A 297 17.12 -10.06 27.17
N ASP A 298 15.95 -10.59 26.85
CA ASP A 298 15.06 -10.01 25.85
C ASP A 298 14.02 -9.05 26.46
N LEU A 299 13.77 -7.94 25.76
CA LEU A 299 12.73 -6.97 26.07
C LEU A 299 11.83 -6.82 24.83
N PRO A 300 10.73 -7.57 24.76
CA PRO A 300 9.71 -7.41 23.71
C PRO A 300 8.87 -6.14 23.96
N SER A 301 8.59 -5.38 22.92
CA SER A 301 7.72 -4.19 23.01
C SER A 301 6.93 -3.95 21.72
N SER A 302 5.89 -3.14 21.77
CA SER A 302 5.23 -2.60 20.56
C SER A 302 5.88 -1.32 20.04
N ASP A 303 7.10 -0.99 20.49
CA ASP A 303 7.93 0.04 19.88
C ASP A 303 8.29 -0.38 18.43
N PRO A 304 7.94 0.44 17.42
CA PRO A 304 8.19 0.18 16.02
C PRO A 304 9.65 -0.06 15.66
N ASN A 305 10.52 0.74 16.27
CA ASN A 305 11.94 0.76 15.96
C ASN A 305 12.65 -0.38 16.68
N PHE A 306 12.09 -0.84 17.80
CA PHE A 306 12.62 -1.89 18.66
C PHE A 306 11.51 -2.83 19.16
N PRO A 307 10.89 -3.64 18.26
CA PRO A 307 9.80 -4.54 18.62
C PRO A 307 10.24 -5.67 19.57
N SER A 308 11.54 -5.95 19.57
CA SER A 308 12.22 -6.70 20.61
C SER A 308 13.66 -6.20 20.66
N GLN A 309 14.19 -6.02 21.87
CA GLN A 309 15.56 -5.61 22.11
C GLN A 309 16.25 -6.65 22.99
N THR A 310 17.44 -7.08 22.59
CA THR A 310 18.34 -7.85 23.46
C THR A 310 19.14 -6.85 24.30
N VAL A 311 19.02 -6.90 25.63
CA VAL A 311 19.74 -6.05 26.57
C VAL A 311 20.94 -6.83 27.10
N THR A 312 22.14 -6.26 26.99
CA THR A 312 23.37 -6.84 27.55
C THR A 312 23.58 -6.35 28.97
N VAL A 313 23.81 -7.26 29.90
CA VAL A 313 24.24 -6.95 31.27
C VAL A 313 25.69 -7.36 31.43
N THR A 314 26.51 -6.46 31.96
CA THR A 314 27.91 -6.74 32.30
C THR A 314 28.16 -6.40 33.75
N GLY A 315 29.06 -7.17 34.38
CA GLY A 315 29.43 -6.97 35.77
C GLY A 315 30.86 -7.41 36.01
N GLY A 316 31.51 -6.72 36.95
CA GLY A 316 32.87 -7.05 37.36
C GLY A 316 33.95 -6.14 36.76
N ASN A 317 35.06 -6.05 37.50
CA ASN A 317 36.37 -5.51 37.12
C ASN A 317 37.41 -6.12 38.08
#